data_AF-A0A4R6UFN9-F1
#
_entry.id   AF-A0A4R6UFN9-F1
#
_cell.length_a   1.000
_cell.length_b   1.000
_cell.length_c   1.000
_cell.angle_alpha   90.00
_cell.angle_beta   90.00
_cell.angle_gamma   90.00
#
_symmetry.space_group_name_H-M   'P 1'
#
loop_
_entity.id
_entity.type
_entity.pdbx_description
1 polymer ?
#
loop_
_entity_poly.entity_id
_entity_poly.type
_entity_poly.pdbx_seq_one_letter_code
_entity_poly.pdbx_strand_id
1 'polypeptide(L)'
;QNNLETALSQITLDIDTENDIRAAVESGKQVTTHQSPITYHGWTGAGYIITDTESGAGAYKISGGADGAIFILTLFFFVAVFAIAAFIILNTSVFLGIGLLVWEAFGFASWIYDIQNAQSFEDFSRGSAGAVIVGALGFLGFGGVAEALIARWIGIIFGTALTNPFGWFY
;
A
#
# COMPACT_ATOMS: atom_id res chain seq x y z
N GLN A 1 17.56 12.55 22.26
CA GLN A 1 16.11 12.83 22.26
C GLN A 1 15.75 14.30 22.58
N ASN A 2 16.70 15.24 22.71
CA ASN A 2 16.40 16.65 23.10
C ASN A 2 15.88 17.58 21.99
N ASN A 3 15.86 17.16 20.72
CA ASN A 3 15.44 18.02 19.61
C ASN A 3 14.03 17.71 19.08
N LEU A 4 13.39 16.62 19.50
CA LEU A 4 12.09 16.20 18.95
C LEU A 4 10.99 17.22 19.25
N GLU A 5 10.73 17.52 20.52
CA GLU A 5 9.69 18.50 20.89
C GLU A 5 9.99 19.90 20.33
N THR A 6 11.26 20.30 20.33
CA THR A 6 11.70 21.56 19.72
C THR A 6 11.41 21.59 18.23
N ALA A 7 11.70 20.51 17.49
CA ALA A 7 11.42 20.41 16.07
C ALA A 7 9.91 20.33 15.78
N LEU A 8 9.16 19.53 16.55
CA LEU A 8 7.70 19.42 16.40
C LEU A 8 7.00 20.76 16.64
N SER A 9 7.47 21.56 17.59
CA SER A 9 6.94 22.92 17.81
C SER A 9 7.23 23.91 16.67
N GLN A 10 8.14 23.56 15.75
CA GLN A 10 8.54 24.39 14.60
C GLN A 10 7.94 23.90 13.28
N ILE A 11 7.16 22.82 13.29
CA ILE A 11 6.46 22.34 12.11
C ILE A 11 4.94 22.51 12.28
N THR A 12 4.22 22.46 11.16
CA THR A 12 2.76 22.68 11.10
C THR A 12 2.13 21.65 10.17
N LEU A 13 2.46 20.37 10.37
CA LEU A 13 1.99 19.29 9.52
C LEU A 13 0.65 18.75 10.04
N ASP A 14 0.03 17.83 9.32
CA ASP A 14 -1.14 17.13 9.84
C ASP A 14 -0.76 16.24 11.03
N ILE A 15 -1.73 16.01 11.93
CA ILE A 15 -1.52 15.31 13.18
C ILE A 15 -1.00 13.88 13.00
N ASP A 16 -1.40 13.19 11.92
CA ASP A 16 -0.98 11.82 11.66
C ASP A 16 0.48 11.77 11.23
N THR A 17 0.91 12.71 10.39
CA THR A 17 2.31 12.89 10.03
C THR A 17 3.17 13.22 11.25
N GLU A 18 2.74 14.14 12.12
CA GLU A 18 3.49 14.48 13.34
C GLU A 18 3.61 13.29 14.30
N ASN A 19 2.55 12.50 14.44
CA ASN A 19 2.56 11.27 15.24
C ASN A 19 3.51 10.21 14.67
N ASP A 20 3.55 10.04 13.35
CA ASP A 20 4.49 9.11 12.71
C ASP A 20 5.95 9.56 12.85
N ILE A 21 6.21 10.86 12.74
CA ILE A 21 7.54 11.46 13.00
C ILE A 21 7.95 11.19 14.46
N ARG A 22 7.03 11.40 15.41
CA ARG A 22 7.27 11.14 16.84
C ARG A 22 7.61 9.67 17.08
N ALA A 23 6.81 8.74 16.57
CA ALA A 23 7.03 7.30 16.69
C ALA A 23 8.38 6.88 16.07
N ALA A 24 8.72 7.42 14.90
CA ALA A 24 9.99 7.13 14.23
C ALA A 24 11.20 7.61 15.06
N VAL A 25 11.16 8.83 15.58
CA VAL A 25 12.24 9.38 16.41
C VAL A 25 12.35 8.66 17.76
N GLU A 26 11.22 8.29 18.37
CA GLU A 26 11.19 7.46 19.58
C GLU A 26 11.79 6.07 19.34
N SER A 27 11.68 5.53 18.13
CA SER A 27 12.34 4.28 17.71
C SER A 27 13.83 4.42 17.39
N GLY A 28 14.43 5.60 17.64
CA GLY A 28 15.87 5.85 17.43
C GLY A 28 16.25 6.31 16.03
N LYS A 29 15.27 6.57 15.16
CA LYS A 29 15.51 7.00 13.77
C LYS A 29 15.65 8.52 13.68
N GLN A 30 16.30 8.98 12.62
CA GLN A 30 16.37 10.40 12.26
C GLN A 30 15.26 10.75 11.27
N VAL A 31 14.65 11.92 11.39
CA VAL A 31 13.63 12.39 10.44
C VAL A 31 14.00 13.75 9.86
N THR A 32 13.83 13.90 8.54
CA THR A 32 13.96 15.18 7.82
C THR A 32 12.63 15.50 7.14
N THR A 33 12.06 16.69 7.37
CA THR A 33 10.75 17.09 6.84
C THR A 33 10.72 18.59 6.51
N HIS A 34 9.66 19.03 5.83
CA HIS A 34 9.35 20.44 5.63
C HIS A 34 8.71 21.06 6.88
N GLN A 35 8.95 22.36 7.12
CA GLN A 35 8.35 23.09 8.26
C GLN A 35 6.84 23.33 8.09
N SER A 36 6.37 23.47 6.85
CA SER A 36 4.95 23.67 6.54
C SER A 36 4.55 22.85 5.32
N PRO A 37 3.26 22.51 5.19
CA PRO A 37 2.74 21.83 4.01
C PRO A 37 2.98 22.67 2.75
N ILE A 38 3.26 22.00 1.65
CA ILE A 38 3.26 22.59 0.31
C ILE A 38 1.91 22.32 -0.35
N THR A 39 1.43 23.26 -1.16
CA THR A 39 0.25 23.08 -2.01
C THR A 39 0.68 23.03 -3.46
N TYR A 40 0.39 21.91 -4.13
CA TYR A 40 0.75 21.70 -5.53
C TYR A 40 -0.33 20.87 -6.24
N HIS A 41 -0.85 21.38 -7.36
CA HIS A 41 -1.91 20.75 -8.16
C HIS A 41 -3.11 20.20 -7.35
N GLY A 42 -3.58 20.97 -6.36
CA GLY A 42 -4.74 20.58 -5.54
C GLY A 42 -4.44 19.62 -4.38
N TRP A 43 -3.21 19.12 -4.28
CA TRP A 43 -2.72 18.40 -3.11
C TRP A 43 -2.04 19.37 -2.13
N THR A 44 -2.31 19.21 -0.83
CA THR A 44 -1.64 19.94 0.24
C THR A 44 -1.06 18.94 1.24
N GLY A 45 0.25 19.02 1.48
CA GLY A 45 0.95 18.09 2.37
C GLY A 45 2.45 18.32 2.41
N ALA A 46 3.21 17.45 3.04
CA ALA A 46 4.68 17.50 3.11
C ALA A 46 5.30 16.13 2.89
N GLY A 47 6.43 16.09 2.18
CA GLY A 47 7.30 14.92 2.16
C GLY A 47 8.19 14.89 3.41
N TYR A 48 8.48 13.69 3.91
CA TYR A 48 9.43 13.48 5.00
C TYR A 48 10.21 12.18 4.81
N ILE A 49 11.45 12.16 5.32
CA ILE A 49 12.38 11.05 5.20
C ILE A 49 12.68 10.53 6.60
N ILE A 50 12.48 9.24 6.84
CA ILE A 50 12.90 8.55 8.05
C ILE A 50 14.18 7.77 7.73
N THR A 51 15.28 8.07 8.39
CA THR A 51 16.58 7.41 8.20
C THR A 51 16.99 6.67 9.47
N ASP A 52 17.30 5.39 9.32
CA ASP A 52 17.98 4.63 10.36
C ASP A 52 19.48 4.89 10.28
N THR A 53 20.03 5.49 11.35
CA THR A 53 21.45 5.86 11.42
C THR A 53 22.39 4.67 11.60
N GLU A 54 21.89 3.52 12.05
CA GLU A 54 22.70 2.32 12.25
C GLU A 54 22.87 1.54 10.95
N SER A 55 21.78 1.31 10.22
CA SER A 55 21.79 0.56 8.96
C SER A 55 21.99 1.41 7.71
N GLY A 56 21.73 2.72 7.79
CA GLY A 56 21.68 3.62 6.63
C GLY A 56 20.40 3.48 5.79
N ALA A 57 19.42 2.69 6.23
CA ALA A 57 18.14 2.55 5.55
C ALA A 57 17.32 3.85 5.61
N GLY A 58 16.58 4.16 4.55
CA GLY A 58 15.76 5.36 4.44
C GLY A 58 14.36 5.08 3.88
N ALA A 59 13.33 5.57 4.58
CA ALA A 59 11.96 5.60 4.11
C ALA A 59 11.60 7.00 3.62
N TYR A 60 11.09 7.11 2.39
CA TYR A 60 10.62 8.38 1.81
C TYR A 60 9.10 8.36 1.85
N LYS A 61 8.51 9.20 2.70
CA LYS A 61 7.08 9.22 2.98
C LYS A 61 6.46 10.54 2.55
N ILE A 62 5.17 10.48 2.25
CA ILE A 62 4.36 11.64 1.90
C ILE A 62 3.23 11.73 2.95
N SER A 63 3.00 12.93 3.48
CA SER A 63 1.94 13.21 4.45
C SER A 63 0.58 12.72 3.96
N GLY A 64 -0.26 12.26 4.88
CA GLY A 64 -1.47 11.51 4.54
C GLY A 64 -1.22 10.00 4.34
N GLY A 65 -0.02 9.53 4.68
CA GLY A 65 0.34 8.10 4.67
C GLY A 65 0.78 7.57 3.31
N ALA A 66 1.00 8.45 2.31
CA ALA A 66 1.20 8.06 0.93
C ALA A 66 2.53 7.37 0.63
N ASP A 67 2.44 6.12 0.20
CA ASP A 67 3.55 5.27 -0.24
C ASP A 67 3.19 4.64 -1.60
N GLY A 68 3.89 5.03 -2.67
CA GLY A 68 3.56 4.63 -4.06
C GLY A 68 3.64 3.11 -4.35
N ALA A 69 4.15 2.32 -3.40
CA ALA A 69 4.28 0.88 -3.54
C ALA A 69 2.93 0.17 -3.64
N ILE A 70 1.89 0.61 -2.94
CA ILE A 70 0.61 -0.11 -2.89
C ILE A 70 -0.09 -0.13 -4.24
N PHE A 71 -0.03 0.97 -5.01
CA PHE A 71 -0.54 1.02 -6.38
C PHE A 71 0.12 -0.04 -7.26
N ILE A 72 1.45 -0.11 -7.20
CA ILE A 72 2.26 -1.01 -8.02
C ILE A 72 1.99 -2.46 -7.63
N LEU A 73 1.91 -2.76 -6.33
CA LEU A 73 1.64 -4.10 -5.82
C LEU A 73 0.23 -4.59 -6.21
N THR A 74 -0.79 -3.74 -6.07
CA THR A 74 -2.15 -4.09 -6.49
C THR A 74 -2.24 -4.29 -8.01
N LEU A 75 -1.53 -3.49 -8.81
CA LEU A 75 -1.46 -3.70 -10.26
C LEU A 75 -0.79 -5.04 -10.61
N PHE A 76 0.34 -5.36 -9.98
CA PHE A 76 1.01 -6.65 -10.17
C PHE A 76 0.13 -7.83 -9.77
N PHE A 77 -0.65 -7.69 -8.70
CA PHE A 77 -1.63 -8.70 -8.29
C PHE A 77 -2.61 -9.01 -9.43
N PHE A 78 -3.29 -7.99 -9.99
CA PHE A 78 -4.24 -8.19 -11.09
C PHE A 78 -3.57 -8.82 -12.31
N VAL A 79 -2.38 -8.34 -12.71
CA VAL A 79 -1.63 -8.91 -13.83
C VAL A 79 -1.31 -10.39 -13.59
N ALA A 80 -0.86 -10.75 -12.38
CA ALA A 80 -0.55 -12.12 -12.02
C ALA A 80 -1.80 -13.01 -12.09
N VAL A 81 -2.94 -12.53 -11.58
CA VAL A 81 -4.18 -13.31 -11.64
C VAL A 81 -4.69 -13.47 -13.08
N PHE A 82 -4.64 -12.43 -13.91
CA PHE A 82 -4.99 -12.54 -15.33
C PHE A 82 -4.12 -13.59 -16.05
N ALA A 83 -2.82 -13.63 -15.74
CA ALA A 83 -1.91 -14.64 -16.27
C ALA A 83 -2.27 -16.06 -15.79
N ILE A 84 -2.62 -16.23 -14.52
CA ILE A 84 -3.07 -17.51 -13.96
C ILE A 84 -4.37 -17.96 -14.61
N ALA A 85 -5.34 -17.06 -14.78
CA ALA A 85 -6.60 -17.36 -15.44
C ALA A 85 -6.39 -17.81 -16.88
N ALA A 86 -5.52 -17.12 -17.64
CA ALA A 86 -5.13 -17.56 -18.98
C ALA A 86 -4.45 -18.93 -18.99
N PHE A 87 -3.57 -19.21 -18.02
CA PHE A 87 -2.95 -20.53 -17.87
C PHE A 87 -3.98 -21.63 -17.60
N ILE A 88 -4.97 -21.38 -16.73
CA ILE A 88 -6.07 -22.31 -16.43
C ILE A 88 -6.90 -22.59 -17.68
N ILE A 89 -7.21 -21.57 -18.48
CA ILE A 89 -7.95 -21.73 -19.75
C ILE A 89 -7.23 -22.71 -20.68
N LEU A 90 -5.91 -22.56 -20.81
CA LEU A 90 -5.10 -23.32 -21.76
C LEU A 90 -4.77 -24.74 -21.30
N ASN A 91 -4.67 -24.99 -19.99
CA ASN A 91 -4.09 -26.24 -19.47
C ASN A 91 -5.03 -27.05 -18.57
N THR A 92 -6.13 -26.47 -18.10
CA THR A 92 -6.96 -27.12 -17.05
C THR A 92 -8.43 -27.10 -17.38
N SER A 93 -9.04 -25.91 -17.49
CA SER A 93 -10.47 -25.77 -17.75
C SER A 93 -10.79 -24.39 -18.28
N VAL A 94 -11.35 -24.35 -19.49
CA VAL A 94 -11.84 -23.12 -20.11
C VAL A 94 -12.92 -22.46 -19.25
N PHE A 95 -13.80 -23.24 -18.62
CA PHE A 95 -14.91 -22.71 -17.82
C PHE A 95 -14.43 -22.06 -16.52
N LEU A 96 -13.50 -22.72 -15.81
CA LEU A 96 -12.92 -22.17 -14.58
C LEU A 96 -12.09 -20.92 -14.87
N GLY A 97 -11.29 -20.96 -15.94
CA GLY A 97 -10.46 -19.84 -16.32
C GLY A 97 -11.28 -18.62 -16.77
N ILE A 98 -12.36 -18.82 -17.54
CA ILE A 98 -13.30 -17.73 -17.89
C ILE A 98 -14.00 -17.20 -16.63
N GLY A 99 -14.45 -18.07 -15.72
CA GLY A 99 -15.07 -17.65 -14.47
C GLY A 99 -14.16 -16.75 -13.63
N LEU A 100 -12.88 -17.11 -13.52
CA LEU A 100 -11.87 -16.30 -12.84
C LEU A 100 -11.61 -14.98 -13.58
N LEU A 101 -11.52 -14.97 -14.91
CA LEU A 101 -11.38 -13.73 -15.68
C LEU A 101 -12.54 -12.76 -15.48
N VAL A 102 -13.77 -13.26 -15.44
CA VAL A 102 -14.97 -12.42 -15.21
C VAL A 102 -14.96 -11.83 -13.80
N TRP A 103 -14.65 -12.64 -12.80
CA TRP A 103 -14.50 -12.18 -11.41
C TRP A 103 -13.45 -11.07 -11.29
N GLU A 104 -12.29 -11.28 -11.90
CA GLU A 104 -11.16 -10.36 -11.82
C GLU A 104 -11.38 -9.08 -12.62
N ALA A 105 -12.03 -9.17 -13.77
CA ALA A 105 -12.42 -7.99 -14.53
C ALA A 105 -13.39 -7.10 -13.73
N PHE A 106 -14.33 -7.71 -13.00
CA PHE A 106 -15.23 -6.98 -12.10
C PHE A 106 -14.46 -6.36 -10.92
N GLY A 107 -13.59 -7.12 -10.26
CA GLY A 107 -12.75 -6.63 -9.16
C GLY A 107 -11.84 -5.48 -9.58
N PHE A 108 -11.20 -5.58 -10.75
CA PHE A 108 -10.36 -4.53 -11.33
C PHE A 108 -11.18 -3.28 -11.64
N ALA A 109 -12.34 -3.41 -12.27
CA ALA A 109 -13.22 -2.27 -12.55
C ALA A 109 -13.68 -1.56 -11.26
N SER A 110 -14.03 -2.33 -10.23
CA SER A 110 -14.37 -1.78 -8.90
C SER A 110 -13.19 -1.04 -8.29
N TRP A 111 -11.98 -1.60 -8.35
CA TRP A 111 -10.78 -0.94 -7.84
C TRP A 111 -10.50 0.38 -8.57
N ILE A 112 -10.60 0.37 -9.91
CA ILE A 112 -10.45 1.59 -10.72
C ILE A 112 -11.47 2.66 -10.33
N TYR A 113 -12.71 2.26 -10.02
CA TYR A 113 -13.71 3.19 -9.50
C TYR A 113 -13.31 3.74 -8.12
N ASP A 114 -12.93 2.88 -7.18
CA ASP A 114 -12.53 3.29 -5.84
C ASP A 114 -11.35 4.26 -5.84
N ILE A 115 -10.32 4.03 -6.66
CA ILE A 115 -9.16 4.93 -6.76
C ILE A 115 -9.51 6.26 -7.43
N GLN A 116 -10.48 6.31 -8.34
CA GLN A 116 -10.93 7.55 -8.97
C GLN A 116 -11.74 8.41 -8.00
N ASN A 117 -12.44 7.76 -7.07
CA ASN A 117 -13.29 8.42 -6.09
C ASN A 117 -12.57 8.70 -4.75
N ALA A 118 -11.37 8.15 -4.55
CA ALA A 118 -10.57 8.36 -3.35
C ALA A 118 -10.29 9.86 -3.12
N GLN A 119 -10.62 10.35 -1.92
CA GLN A 119 -10.38 11.74 -1.51
C GLN A 119 -9.11 11.89 -0.68
N SER A 120 -8.60 10.77 -0.15
CA SER A 120 -7.38 10.70 0.64
C SER A 120 -6.53 9.50 0.23
N PHE A 121 -5.26 9.51 0.60
CA PHE A 121 -4.42 8.33 0.39
C PHE A 121 -4.85 7.14 1.25
N GLU A 122 -5.47 7.39 2.40
CA GLU A 122 -6.05 6.33 3.22
C GLU A 122 -7.20 5.63 2.48
N ASP A 123 -8.10 6.38 1.85
CA ASP A 123 -9.17 5.82 1.01
C ASP A 123 -8.59 5.00 -0.15
N PHE A 124 -7.57 5.56 -0.81
CA PHE A 124 -6.86 4.88 -1.90
C PHE A 124 -6.22 3.56 -1.45
N SER A 125 -5.55 3.56 -0.29
CA SER A 125 -4.88 2.38 0.25
C SER A 125 -5.84 1.32 0.73
N ARG A 126 -6.92 1.73 1.41
CA ARG A 126 -7.99 0.83 1.84
C ARG A 126 -8.70 0.21 0.64
N GLY A 127 -9.03 1.00 -0.38
CA GLY A 127 -9.60 0.50 -1.63
C GLY A 127 -8.67 -0.47 -2.34
N SER A 128 -7.37 -0.15 -2.41
CA SER A 128 -6.36 -1.01 -3.06
C SER A 128 -6.10 -2.32 -2.31
N ALA A 129 -6.12 -2.30 -0.98
CA ALA A 129 -6.06 -3.52 -0.17
C ALA A 129 -7.34 -4.35 -0.28
N GLY A 130 -8.51 -3.69 -0.26
CA GLY A 130 -9.81 -4.31 -0.46
C GLY A 130 -9.93 -5.05 -1.80
N ALA A 131 -9.45 -4.43 -2.88
CA ALA A 131 -9.43 -5.01 -4.21
C ALA A 131 -8.66 -6.34 -4.27
N VAL A 132 -7.54 -6.45 -3.56
CA VAL A 132 -6.73 -7.68 -3.50
C VAL A 132 -7.45 -8.78 -2.74
N ILE A 133 -8.17 -8.45 -1.66
CA ILE A 133 -9.00 -9.41 -0.94
C ILE A 133 -10.08 -9.94 -1.86
N VAL A 134 -10.84 -9.04 -2.49
CA VAL A 134 -11.95 -9.41 -3.35
C VAL A 134 -11.46 -10.24 -4.53
N GLY A 135 -10.38 -9.83 -5.21
CA GLY A 135 -9.74 -10.64 -6.25
C GLY A 135 -9.35 -12.02 -5.74
N ALA A 136 -8.68 -12.09 -4.59
CA ALA A 136 -8.29 -13.36 -3.98
C ALA A 136 -9.45 -14.30 -3.65
N LEU A 137 -10.65 -13.78 -3.33
CA LEU A 137 -11.84 -14.60 -3.13
C LEU A 137 -12.26 -15.35 -4.41
N GLY A 138 -11.89 -14.85 -5.59
CA GLY A 138 -12.11 -15.50 -6.87
C GLY A 138 -11.44 -16.87 -6.98
N PHE A 139 -10.50 -17.18 -6.08
CA PHE A 139 -9.82 -18.46 -5.99
C PHE A 139 -10.41 -19.41 -4.95
N LEU A 140 -11.40 -18.97 -4.17
CA LEU A 140 -12.11 -19.85 -3.25
C LEU A 140 -12.93 -20.87 -4.07
N GLY A 141 -12.40 -22.09 -4.17
CA GLY A 141 -12.96 -23.16 -4.99
C GLY A 141 -11.96 -23.82 -5.95
N PHE A 142 -10.70 -23.35 -6.00
CA PHE A 142 -9.69 -23.82 -6.94
C PHE A 142 -8.67 -24.82 -6.36
N GLY A 143 -8.48 -24.88 -5.05
CA GLY A 143 -7.71 -25.92 -4.36
C GLY A 143 -6.18 -25.87 -4.52
N GLY A 144 -5.48 -25.78 -3.40
CA GLY A 144 -4.16 -26.39 -3.18
C GLY A 144 -2.92 -25.59 -3.60
N VAL A 145 -2.87 -25.00 -4.81
CA VAL A 145 -1.63 -24.35 -5.32
C VAL A 145 -1.80 -22.85 -5.54
N ALA A 146 -2.95 -22.40 -6.03
CA ALA A 146 -3.26 -20.98 -6.17
C ALA A 146 -3.39 -20.30 -4.79
N GLU A 147 -4.01 -20.98 -3.84
CA GLU A 147 -4.33 -20.46 -2.50
C GLU A 147 -3.09 -20.05 -1.70
N ALA A 148 -2.00 -20.81 -1.78
CA ALA A 148 -0.75 -20.52 -1.06
C ALA A 148 0.00 -19.31 -1.63
N LEU A 149 0.00 -19.14 -2.96
CA LEU A 149 0.60 -17.97 -3.62
C LEU A 149 -0.20 -16.70 -3.31
N ILE A 150 -1.52 -16.78 -3.33
CA ILE A 150 -2.42 -15.65 -3.05
C ILE A 150 -2.36 -15.22 -1.59
N ALA A 151 -2.33 -16.18 -0.66
CA ALA A 151 -2.16 -15.87 0.76
C ALA A 151 -0.87 -15.07 1.03
N ARG A 152 0.21 -15.36 0.29
CA ARG A 152 1.46 -14.60 0.37
C ARG A 152 1.31 -13.16 -0.16
N TRP A 153 0.60 -12.96 -1.27
CA TRP A 153 0.32 -11.63 -1.83
C TRP A 153 -0.59 -10.80 -0.92
N ILE A 154 -1.63 -11.43 -0.34
CA ILE A 154 -2.48 -10.80 0.69
C ILE A 154 -1.61 -10.30 1.84
N GLY A 155 -0.72 -11.14 2.39
CA GLY A 155 0.16 -10.75 3.49
C GLY A 155 1.09 -9.57 3.16
N ILE A 156 1.68 -9.55 1.96
CA ILE A 156 2.54 -8.44 1.50
C ILE A 156 1.73 -7.14 1.39
N ILE A 157 0.56 -7.19 0.77
CA ILE A 157 -0.25 -6.00 0.48
C ILE A 157 -0.90 -5.46 1.75
N PHE A 158 -1.40 -6.33 2.64
CA PHE A 158 -1.85 -5.90 3.96
C PHE A 158 -0.72 -5.38 4.83
N GLY A 159 0.48 -5.96 4.73
CA GLY A 159 1.68 -5.36 5.32
C GLY A 159 1.84 -3.93 4.85
N THR A 160 1.80 -3.67 3.55
CA THR A 160 1.91 -2.30 3.01
C THR A 160 0.71 -1.39 3.28
N ALA A 161 -0.49 -1.95 3.51
CA ALA A 161 -1.72 -1.17 3.72
C ALA A 161 -2.02 -0.89 5.21
N LEU A 162 -1.57 -1.76 6.12
CA LEU A 162 -1.79 -1.66 7.57
C LEU A 162 -0.53 -1.25 8.33
N THR A 163 0.65 -1.46 7.76
CA THR A 163 1.90 -1.00 8.37
C THR A 163 2.56 0.02 7.45
N ASN A 164 3.06 1.09 8.07
CA ASN A 164 4.12 1.92 7.54
C ASN A 164 5.11 0.99 6.80
N PRO A 165 5.35 1.14 5.48
CA PRO A 165 5.75 0.08 4.52
C PRO A 165 7.12 -0.55 4.74
N PHE A 166 7.71 -0.38 5.92
CA PHE A 166 9.06 -0.80 6.27
C PHE A 166 9.14 -1.61 7.57
N GLY A 167 8.03 -2.20 8.04
CA GLY A 167 8.03 -3.20 9.13
C GLY A 167 8.84 -4.48 8.86
N TRP A 168 9.61 -4.54 7.77
CA TRP A 168 10.50 -5.64 7.39
C TRP A 168 11.96 -5.41 7.79
N PHE A 169 12.28 -4.27 8.42
CA PHE A 169 13.60 -4.01 8.99
C PHE A 169 13.49 -4.07 10.52
N TYR A 170 13.56 -5.30 11.03
CA TYR A 170 13.95 -5.59 12.41
C TYR A 170 15.47 -5.68 12.50
#